data_AF-A0A382L585-F1
#
_entry.id   AF-A0A382L585-F1
#
_cell.length_a   1.000
_cell.length_b   1.000
_cell.length_c   1.000
_cell.angle_alpha   90.00
_cell.angle_beta   90.00
_cell.angle_gamma   90.00
#
_symmetry.space_group_name_H-M   'P 1'
#
loop_
_entity.id
_entity.type
_entity.pdbx_description
1 polymer ?
#
loop_
_entity_poly.entity_id
_entity_poly.type
_entity_poly.pdbx_seq_one_letter_code
_entity_poly.pdbx_strand_id
1 'polypeptide(L)'
;MPDEDPLLDETLAVLDDLIAFPTVALTPNVDLIEYVEDQLGPLSSNLVLTHDETRSRANLFATIGPNVDGGIVLSGHSDVVPVDAADWA
;
A
#
# COMPACT_ATOMS: atom_id res chain seq x y z
N MET A 1 9.07 30.20 10.29
CA MET A 1 8.51 28.84 10.38
C MET A 1 9.41 28.00 9.50
N PRO A 2 9.94 26.86 9.96
CA PRO A 2 10.74 26.02 9.06
C PRO A 2 9.83 25.70 7.87
N ASP A 3 10.38 25.88 6.67
CA ASP A 3 9.64 25.91 5.42
C ASP A 3 8.78 24.65 5.24
N GLU A 4 7.50 24.82 4.89
CA GLU A 4 6.58 23.72 4.54
C GLU A 4 7.19 22.96 3.36
N ASP A 5 7.55 21.69 3.55
CA ASP A 5 7.98 20.81 2.48
C ASP A 5 6.74 20.07 1.97
N PRO A 6 6.15 20.51 0.84
CA PRO A 6 4.88 19.96 0.37
C PRO A 6 4.98 18.45 0.06
N LEU A 7 6.17 17.95 -0.29
CA LEU A 7 6.36 16.52 -0.52
C LEU A 7 6.37 15.73 0.79
N LEU A 8 6.94 16.30 1.86
CA LEU A 8 6.88 15.70 3.18
C LEU A 8 5.44 15.64 3.68
N ASP A 9 4.68 16.73 3.53
CA ASP A 9 3.29 16.79 3.97
C ASP A 9 2.41 15.78 3.21
N GLU A 10 2.58 15.67 1.89
CA GLU A 10 1.90 14.66 1.08
C GLU A 10 2.30 13.24 1.49
N THR A 11 3.58 12.99 1.73
CA THR A 11 4.08 11.69 2.19
C THR A 11 3.46 11.31 3.54
N LEU A 12 3.39 12.26 4.47
CA LEU A 12 2.79 12.04 5.78
C LEU A 12 1.28 11.77 5.68
N ALA A 13 0.57 12.46 4.79
CA ALA A 13 -0.85 12.21 4.55
C ALA A 13 -1.10 10.80 4.00
N VAL A 14 -0.32 10.36 3.01
CA VAL A 14 -0.41 8.99 2.47
C VAL A 14 -0.07 7.95 3.55
N LEU A 15 0.94 8.21 4.39
CA LEU A 15 1.27 7.31 5.49
C LEU A 15 0.14 7.23 6.52
N ASP A 16 -0.52 8.34 6.85
CA ASP A 16 -1.64 8.39 7.79
C ASP A 16 -2.84 7.58 7.27
N ASP A 17 -3.15 7.69 5.97
CA ASP A 17 -4.16 6.86 5.31
C ASP A 17 -3.79 5.38 5.38
N LEU A 18 -2.54 5.02 5.02
CA LEU A 18 -2.08 3.63 4.97
C LEU A 18 -2.13 2.94 6.33
N ILE A 19 -1.76 3.62 7.42
CA ILE A 19 -1.78 3.03 8.77
C ILE A 19 -3.19 2.89 9.35
N ALA A 20 -4.18 3.60 8.79
CA ALA A 20 -5.57 3.53 9.25
C ALA A 20 -6.29 2.25 8.81
N PHE A 21 -5.77 1.53 7.80
CA PHE A 21 -6.34 0.26 7.35
C PHE A 21 -5.98 -0.88 8.32
N PRO A 22 -6.96 -1.64 8.84
CA PRO A 22 -6.72 -2.71 9.81
C PRO A 22 -6.29 -4.02 9.13
N THR A 23 -5.09 -4.04 8.53
CA THR A 23 -4.53 -5.19 7.82
C THR A 23 -3.77 -6.13 8.76
N VAL A 24 -4.41 -6.60 9.83
CA VAL A 24 -3.79 -7.58 10.72
C VAL A 24 -3.55 -8.89 9.96
N ALA A 25 -2.45 -9.58 10.25
CA ALA A 25 -2.12 -10.84 9.61
C ALA A 25 -3.32 -11.81 9.60
N LEU A 26 -3.56 -12.42 8.43
CA LEU A 26 -4.69 -13.33 8.15
C LEU A 26 -6.09 -12.69 8.09
N THR A 27 -6.22 -11.37 8.22
CA THR A 27 -7.49 -10.66 7.98
C THR A 27 -7.57 -10.15 6.53
N PRO A 28 -8.75 -9.72 6.06
CA PRO A 28 -8.89 -9.08 4.76
C PRO A 28 -7.99 -7.83 4.61
N ASN A 29 -7.49 -7.58 3.40
CA ASN A 29 -6.67 -6.40 3.08
C ASN A 29 -7.16 -5.64 1.84
N VAL A 30 -8.33 -6.01 1.28
CA VAL A 30 -8.84 -5.47 0.02
C VAL A 30 -9.00 -3.95 0.03
N ASP A 31 -9.47 -3.36 1.13
CA ASP A 31 -9.64 -1.90 1.22
C ASP A 31 -8.31 -1.14 1.06
N LEU A 32 -7.22 -1.67 1.66
CA LEU A 32 -5.88 -1.11 1.48
C LEU A 32 -5.40 -1.31 0.02
N ILE A 33 -5.67 -2.47 -0.56
CA ILE A 33 -5.24 -2.77 -1.94
C ILE A 33 -5.97 -1.89 -2.95
N GLU A 34 -7.27 -1.64 -2.76
CA GLU A 34 -8.06 -0.70 -3.58
C GLU A 34 -7.52 0.73 -3.47
N TYR A 35 -7.18 1.19 -2.25
CA TYR A 35 -6.53 2.49 -2.07
C TYR A 35 -5.20 2.57 -2.85
N VAL A 36 -4.34 1.56 -2.75
CA VAL A 36 -3.05 1.54 -3.46
C VAL A 36 -3.25 1.43 -4.98
N GLU A 37 -4.27 0.68 -5.44
CA GLU A 37 -4.65 0.61 -6.85
C GLU A 37 -5.04 1.98 -7.40
N ASP A 38 -5.87 2.74 -6.67
CA ASP A 38 -6.29 4.09 -7.05
C ASP A 38 -5.11 5.06 -7.13
N GLN A 39 -4.14 4.96 -6.21
CA GLN A 39 -2.94 5.80 -6.21
C GLN A 39 -1.96 5.43 -7.34
N LEU A 40 -1.71 4.13 -7.57
CA LEU A 40 -0.71 3.67 -8.54
C LEU A 40 -1.25 3.54 -9.96
N GLY A 41 -2.55 3.33 -10.13
CA GLY A 41 -3.20 3.13 -11.44
C GLY A 41 -2.87 4.23 -12.46
N PRO A 42 -2.99 5.52 -12.11
CA PRO A 42 -2.63 6.63 -13.02
C PRO A 42 -1.15 6.70 -13.38
N LEU A 43 -0.28 6.12 -12.55
CA LEU A 43 1.19 6.17 -12.71
C LEU A 43 1.73 4.92 -13.43
N SER A 44 0.96 3.84 -13.45
CA SER A 44 1.42 2.53 -13.88
C SER A 44 1.13 2.29 -15.37
N SER A 45 2.08 1.68 -16.07
CA SER A 45 1.86 1.14 -17.42
C SER A 45 1.16 -0.21 -17.41
N ASN A 46 1.23 -0.92 -16.29
CA ASN A 46 0.52 -2.17 -16.04
C ASN A 46 0.26 -2.32 -14.53
N LEU A 47 -0.92 -2.83 -14.17
CA LEU A 47 -1.31 -3.11 -12.78
C LEU A 47 -2.04 -4.46 -12.75
N VAL A 48 -1.57 -5.36 -11.89
CA VAL A 48 -2.11 -6.72 -11.76
C VAL A 48 -2.48 -6.99 -10.32
N LEU A 49 -3.72 -7.38 -10.09
CA LEU A 49 -4.21 -7.89 -8.81
C LEU A 49 -4.27 -9.41 -8.82
N THR A 50 -3.76 -10.04 -7.77
CA THR A 50 -3.91 -11.48 -7.51
C THR A 50 -4.63 -11.68 -6.21
N HIS A 51 -5.77 -12.38 -6.25
CA HIS A 51 -6.63 -12.61 -5.09
C HIS A 51 -6.44 -14.02 -4.51
N ASP A 52 -6.74 -14.16 -3.22
CA ASP A 52 -6.95 -15.48 -2.62
C ASP A 52 -8.30 -16.09 -3.07
N GLU A 53 -8.54 -17.35 -2.69
CA GLU A 53 -9.74 -18.10 -3.10
C GLU A 53 -11.04 -17.42 -2.66
N THR A 54 -11.02 -16.74 -1.51
CA THR A 54 -12.18 -16.02 -0.96
C THR A 54 -12.32 -14.61 -1.49
N ARG A 55 -11.32 -14.10 -2.24
CA ARG A 55 -11.18 -12.71 -2.67
C ARG A 55 -11.20 -11.69 -1.52
N SER A 56 -10.90 -12.15 -0.31
CA SER A 56 -10.80 -11.27 0.87
C SER A 56 -9.40 -10.67 1.00
N ARG A 57 -8.41 -11.25 0.31
CA ARG A 57 -7.03 -10.78 0.30
C ARG A 57 -6.51 -10.68 -1.12
N ALA A 58 -5.70 -9.68 -1.36
CA ALA A 58 -5.06 -9.46 -2.64
C ALA A 58 -3.60 -9.01 -2.50
N ASN A 59 -2.83 -9.32 -3.54
CA ASN A 59 -1.52 -8.74 -3.82
C ASN A 59 -1.66 -7.82 -5.04
N LEU A 60 -0.90 -6.72 -5.05
CA LEU A 60 -0.84 -5.78 -6.14
C LEU A 60 0.57 -5.76 -6.73
N PHE A 61 0.67 -5.87 -8.05
CA PHE A 61 1.91 -5.69 -8.79
C PHE A 61 1.73 -4.57 -9.82
N ALA A 62 2.45 -3.46 -9.61
CA ALA A 62 2.42 -2.30 -10.49
C ALA A 62 3.76 -2.14 -11.20
N THR A 63 3.71 -1.90 -12.51
CA THR A 63 4.87 -1.53 -13.33
C THR A 63 4.75 -0.06 -13.69
N ILE A 64 5.74 0.75 -13.30
CA ILE A 64 5.85 2.16 -13.69
C ILE A 64 6.97 2.28 -14.73
N GLY A 65 6.69 2.94 -15.85
CA GLY A 65 7.63 3.07 -16.97
C GLY A 65 7.46 2.00 -18.06
N PRO A 66 8.42 1.92 -19.01
CA PRO A 66 8.30 1.05 -20.18
C PRO A 66 8.50 -0.43 -19.83
N ASN A 67 7.77 -1.31 -20.53
CA ASN A 67 7.93 -2.76 -20.40
C ASN A 67 9.11 -3.27 -21.24
N VAL A 68 10.32 -3.11 -20.73
CA VAL A 68 11.60 -3.51 -21.36
C VAL A 68 12.49 -4.22 -20.35
N ASP A 69 13.54 -4.89 -20.84
CA ASP A 69 14.50 -5.60 -19.98
C ASP A 69 15.25 -4.65 -19.03
N GLY A 70 15.48 -5.12 -17.80
CA GLY A 70 16.06 -4.35 -16.70
C GLY A 70 14.99 -3.70 -15.81
N GLY A 71 15.36 -3.28 -14.61
CA GLY A 71 14.44 -2.65 -13.67
C GLY A 71 14.81 -2.83 -12.20
N ILE A 72 14.00 -2.23 -11.34
CA ILE A 72 14.09 -2.34 -9.88
C ILE A 72 12.73 -2.80 -9.38
N VAL A 73 12.73 -3.81 -8.50
CA VAL A 73 11.52 -4.23 -7.79
C VAL A 73 11.57 -3.65 -6.39
N LEU A 74 10.59 -2.82 -6.06
CA LEU A 74 10.30 -2.40 -4.69
C LEU A 74 9.25 -3.37 -4.15
N SER A 75 9.61 -4.14 -3.12
CA SER A 75 8.74 -5.15 -2.52
C SER A 75 8.47 -4.81 -1.07
N GLY A 76 7.22 -4.95 -0.66
CA GLY A 76 6.76 -4.81 0.71
C GLY A 76 5.57 -5.75 0.96
N HIS A 77 5.10 -5.78 2.20
CA HIS A 77 3.90 -6.51 2.60
C HIS A 77 2.95 -5.53 3.30
N SER A 78 1.64 -5.77 3.18
CA SER A 78 0.61 -4.89 3.75
C SER A 78 0.13 -5.34 5.13
N ASP A 79 0.52 -6.53 5.60
CA ASP A 79 0.04 -7.08 6.86
C ASP A 79 0.90 -6.71 8.07
N VAL A 80 0.24 -6.54 9.22
CA VAL A 80 0.89 -6.25 10.51
C VAL A 80 0.54 -7.31 11.55
N VAL A 81 1.37 -7.43 12.59
CA VAL A 81 1.10 -8.32 13.71
C VAL A 81 0.05 -7.71 14.66
N PRO A 82 -0.79 -8.52 15.31
CA PRO A 82 -1.73 -8.03 16.31
C PRO A 82 -1.00 -7.44 17.52
N VAL A 83 -1.63 -6.47 18.18
CA VAL A 83 -1.15 -5.88 19.43
C VAL A 83 -2.32 -5.67 20.39
N ASP A 84 -2.06 -5.78 21.69
CA ASP A 84 -3.03 -5.37 22.71
C ASP A 84 -2.99 -3.84 22.85
N ALA A 85 -4.14 -3.19 22.74
CA ALA A 85 -4.23 -1.74 22.91
C ALA A 85 -3.76 -1.28 24.30
N ALA A 86 -3.86 -2.13 25.31
CA ALA A 86 -3.35 -1.85 26.65
C ALA A 86 -1.82 -1.70 26.70
N ASP A 87 -1.09 -2.29 25.75
CA ASP A 87 0.38 -2.16 25.67
C ASP A 87 0.83 -0.79 25.14
N TRP A 88 -0.09 0.01 24.58
CA TRP A 88 0.16 1.36 24.04
C TRP A 88 -0.23 2.50 24.99
N ALA A 89 -0.86 2.19 26.12
CA ALA A 89 -1.51 3.15 27.02
C ALA A 89 -0.57 3.76 28.08
#